data_AF-A0A8T5LJY0-F1
#
_entry.id   AF-A0A8T5LJY0-F1
#
_cell.length_a   1.000
_cell.length_b   1.000
_cell.length_c   1.000
_cell.angle_alpha   90.00
_cell.angle_beta   90.00
_cell.angle_gamma   90.00
#
_symmetry.space_group_name_H-M   'P 1'
#
loop_
_entity.id
_entity.type
_entity.pdbx_description
1 polymer ?
#
loop_
_entity_poly.entity_id
_entity_poly.type
_entity_poly.pdbx_seq_one_letter_code
_entity_poly.pdbx_strand_id
1 'polypeptide(L)' 'MVEAYCVKCKSKRTMKDAKASKMANGRDCVKGICPTCGTKMFRIGKM' A
#
# COMPACT_ATOMS: atom_id res chain seq x y z
N MET A 1 8.78 -5.85 5.22
CA MET A 1 8.10 -4.54 5.34
C MET A 1 7.63 -4.12 3.96
N VAL A 2 6.35 -3.80 3.77
CA VAL A 2 5.84 -3.43 2.44
C VAL A 2 6.03 -1.94 2.23
N GLU A 3 6.92 -1.57 1.33
CA GLU A 3 7.12 -0.18 0.93
C GLU A 3 6.21 0.17 -0.24
N ALA A 4 5.54 1.31 -0.14
CA ALA A 4 4.74 1.87 -1.20
C ALA A 4 5.00 3.36 -1.37
N TYR A 5 4.78 3.80 -2.60
CA TYR A 5 4.92 5.20 -2.93
C TYR A 5 3.73 5.99 -2.39
N CYS A 6 4.00 6.93 -1.50
CA CYS A 6 2.99 7.89 -1.08
C CYS A 6 2.91 9.00 -2.13
N VAL A 7 1.79 9.10 -2.85
CA VAL A 7 1.56 10.25 -3.75
C VAL A 7 1.47 11.59 -2.99
N LYS A 8 0.99 11.60 -1.74
CA LYS A 8 0.98 12.82 -0.92
C LYS A 8 2.37 13.22 -0.42
N CYS A 9 3.15 12.28 0.10
CA CYS A 9 4.49 12.56 0.60
C CYS A 9 5.56 12.52 -0.51
N LYS A 10 5.18 12.21 -1.76
CA LYS A 10 6.04 11.98 -2.93
C LYS A 10 7.29 11.13 -2.65
N SER A 11 7.18 10.21 -1.70
CA SER A 11 8.29 9.40 -1.18
C SER A 11 7.85 7.95 -1.03
N LYS A 12 8.80 7.02 -1.22
CA LYS A 12 8.61 5.62 -0.86
C LYS A 12 8.61 5.53 0.67
N ARG A 13 7.55 4.97 1.23
CA ARG A 13 7.40 4.79 2.67
C ARG A 13 6.85 3.42 2.97
N THR A 14 7.19 2.92 4.14
CA THR A 14 6.64 1.69 4.67
C THR A 14 5.16 1.88 4.96
N MET A 15 4.33 1.00 4.40
CA MET A 15 2.92 0.96 4.74
C MET A 15 2.76 0.43 6.16
N LYS A 16 2.00 1.18 6.98
CA LYS A 16 1.46 0.71 8.26
C LYS A 16 0.23 -0.17 7.97
N ASP A 17 0.07 -1.28 8.68
CA ASP A 17 -1.03 -2.22 8.46
C ASP A 17 -1.12 -2.77 7.01
N ALA A 18 0.03 -3.11 6.42
CA ALA A 18 0.08 -3.73 5.11
C ALA A 18 -0.60 -5.12 5.12
N LYS A 19 -1.78 -5.21 4.51
CA LYS A 19 -2.56 -6.44 4.36
C LYS A 19 -2.66 -6.82 2.88
N ALA A 20 -2.28 -8.05 2.56
CA ALA A 20 -2.58 -8.62 1.27
C ALA A 20 -4.10 -8.82 1.14
N SER A 21 -4.68 -8.33 0.05
CA SER A 21 -6.08 -8.45 -0.31
C SER A 21 -6.16 -8.83 -1.78
N LYS A 22 -7.16 -9.60 -2.17
CA LYS A 22 -7.43 -9.79 -3.61
C LYS A 22 -8.31 -8.65 -4.12
N MET A 23 -8.01 -8.13 -5.30
CA MET A 23 -8.92 -7.23 -6.03
C MET A 23 -10.03 -8.07 -6.69
N ALA A 24 -11.14 -7.42 -7.05
CA ALA A 24 -12.25 -8.07 -7.77
C ALA A 24 -11.82 -8.73 -9.08
N ASN A 25 -10.69 -8.28 -9.66
CA ASN A 25 -10.15 -8.77 -10.92
C ASN A 25 -9.19 -9.96 -10.73
N GLY A 26 -9.20 -10.61 -9.56
CA GLY A 26 -8.38 -11.80 -9.25
C GLY A 26 -6.89 -11.52 -9.00
N ARG A 27 -6.43 -10.27 -9.12
CA ARG A 27 -5.03 -9.87 -8.87
C ARG A 27 -4.77 -9.63 -7.39
N ASP A 28 -3.60 -10.07 -6.92
CA ASP A 28 -3.11 -9.78 -5.58
C ASP A 28 -2.78 -8.28 -5.46
N CYS A 29 -3.29 -7.66 -4.40
CA CYS A 29 -2.92 -6.31 -4.01
C CYS A 29 -2.53 -6.28 -2.54
N VAL A 30 -1.70 -5.32 -2.18
CA VAL A 30 -1.39 -5.01 -0.79
C VAL A 30 -2.01 -3.67 -0.47
N LYS A 31 -2.88 -3.67 0.54
CA LYS A 31 -3.53 -2.49 1.08
C LYS A 31 -2.79 -2.10 2.36
N GLY A 32 -2.56 -0.83 2.58
CA GLY A 32 -1.98 -0.36 3.83
C GLY A 32 -2.24 1.12 4.02
N ILE A 33 -1.62 1.70 5.05
CA ILE A 33 -1.86 3.07 5.47
C ILE A 33 -0.52 3.79 5.54
N CYS A 34 -0.47 5.01 5.01
CA CYS A 34 0.65 5.92 5.16
C CYS A 34 0.81 6.34 6.63
N PRO A 35 1.90 6.00 7.35
CA PRO A 35 2.06 6.37 8.76
C PRO A 35 2.23 7.89 8.96
N THR A 36 2.70 8.62 7.96
CA THR A 36 2.90 10.08 8.03
C THR A 36 1.66 10.89 7.68
N CYS A 37 0.86 10.40 6.73
CA CYS A 37 -0.21 11.18 6.12
C CYS A 37 -1.60 10.57 6.27
N GLY A 38 -1.70 9.41 6.94
CA GLY A 38 -2.94 8.66 7.17
C GLY A 38 -3.65 8.16 5.91
N THR A 39 -3.08 8.39 4.72
CA THR A 39 -3.74 8.08 3.45
C THR A 39 -3.63 6.60 3.16
N LYS A 40 -4.74 5.98 2.75
CA LYS A 40 -4.78 4.57 2.34
C LYS A 40 -3.92 4.40 1.09
N MET A 41 -2.92 3.54 1.19
CA MET A 41 -2.02 3.16 0.12
C MET A 41 -2.44 1.81 -0.44
N PHE A 42 -2.38 1.68 -1.75
CA PHE A 42 -2.66 0.45 -2.46
C PHE A 42 -1.47 0.18 -3.37
N ARG A 43 -0.83 -0.97 -3.19
CA ARG A 43 0.20 -1.48 -4.09
C ARG A 43 -0.39 -2.66 -4.83
N ILE A 44 -0.57 -2.52 -6.12
CA ILE A 44 -1.02 -3.61 -6.99
C ILE A 44 0.22 -4.41 -7.37
N GLY A 45 0.23 -5.70 -7.07
CA GLY A 45 1.40 -6.56 -7.26
C GLY A 45 1.55 -7.56 -6.13
N LYS A 46 2.21 -8.68 -6.43
CA LYS A 46 2.64 -9.64 -5.40
C LYS A 46 3.67 -8.98 -4.50
N MET A 47 3.55 -9.27 -3.21
CA MET A 47 4.53 -8.91 -2.18
C MET A 47 5.93 -9.35 -2.59
#